data_AF-F2NL12-F1
#
_entry.id   AF-F2NL12-F1
#
_cell.length_a   1.000
_cell.length_b   1.000
_cell.length_c   1.000
_cell.angle_alpha   90.00
_cell.angle_beta   90.00
_cell.angle_gamma   90.00
#
_symmetry.space_group_name_H-M   'P 1'
#
loop_
_entity.id
_entity.type
_entity.pdbx_description
1 polymer ?
#
loop_
_entity_poly.entity_id
_entity_poly.type
_entity_poly.pdbx_seq_one_letter_code
_entity_poly.pdbx_strand_id
1 'polypeptide(L)'
;MLGVPETMKVLFVEGRDFEALARLARRYPYPYRLLAQPEEERYLLEVWGVGPDLVEEATRVEGVRAWTFELLEEAWCGDEEGR
;
A
#
# COMPACT_ATOMS: atom_id res chain seq x y z
N MET A 1 1.10 -24.22 19.50
CA MET A 1 1.51 -23.09 18.64
C MET A 1 0.47 -22.00 18.85
N LEU A 2 0.76 -21.00 19.67
CA LEU A 2 -0.08 -19.81 19.73
C LEU A 2 0.12 -19.11 18.39
N GLY A 3 -0.96 -18.99 17.62
CA GLY A 3 -0.92 -18.29 16.33
C GLY A 3 -0.35 -16.91 16.56
N VAL A 4 0.68 -16.55 15.79
CA VAL A 4 1.13 -15.17 15.71
C VAL A 4 -0.13 -14.35 15.39
N PRO A 5 -0.49 -13.32 16.19
CA PRO A 5 -1.59 -12.45 15.79
C PRO A 5 -1.31 -12.00 14.36
N GLU A 6 -2.33 -11.99 13.49
CA GLU A 6 -2.16 -11.55 12.11
C GLU A 6 -1.70 -10.09 12.13
N THR A 7 -0.39 -9.87 12.07
CA THR A 7 0.17 -8.52 12.01
C THR A 7 -0.29 -7.92 10.69
N MET A 8 -0.93 -6.76 10.78
CA MET A 8 -1.49 -6.08 9.63
C MET A 8 -0.37 -5.78 8.62
N LYS A 9 -0.53 -6.21 7.38
CA LYS A 9 0.46 -5.95 6.31
C LYS A 9 0.10 -4.71 5.53
N VAL A 10 1.13 -3.98 5.10
CA VAL A 10 1.01 -2.84 4.18
C VAL A 10 1.78 -3.16 2.90
N LEU A 11 1.12 -3.05 1.76
CA LEU A 11 1.71 -3.19 0.43
C LEU A 11 1.98 -1.81 -0.15
N PHE A 12 3.20 -1.63 -0.67
CA PHE A 12 3.57 -0.49 -1.50
C PHE A 12 3.82 -0.97 -2.92
N VAL A 13 3.21 -0.30 -3.91
CA VAL A 13 3.43 -0.55 -5.36
C VAL A 13 3.78 0.76 -6.05
N GLU A 14 5.00 0.85 -6.57
CA GLU A 14 5.49 1.98 -7.35
C GLU A 14 5.41 1.67 -8.84
N GLY A 15 4.88 2.58 -9.65
CA GLY A 15 4.80 2.43 -11.11
C GLY A 15 4.56 3.74 -11.84
N ARG A 16 4.61 3.70 -13.19
CA ARG A 16 4.35 4.85 -14.07
C ARG A 16 2.95 4.86 -14.69
N ASP A 17 2.23 3.74 -14.63
CA ASP A 17 0.86 3.63 -15.16
C ASP A 17 -0.16 3.81 -14.02
N PHE A 18 -0.75 5.00 -13.96
CA PHE A 18 -1.82 5.33 -13.02
C PHE A 18 -3.01 4.37 -13.12
N GLU A 19 -3.46 4.05 -14.33
CA GLU A 19 -4.64 3.22 -14.55
C GLU A 19 -4.39 1.77 -14.12
N ALA A 20 -3.18 1.25 -14.33
CA ALA A 20 -2.80 -0.06 -13.81
C ALA A 20 -2.88 -0.12 -12.28
N LEU A 21 -2.30 0.87 -11.58
CA LEU A 21 -2.32 0.91 -10.12
C LEU A 21 -3.75 1.13 -9.57
N ALA A 22 -4.53 2.00 -10.21
CA ALA A 22 -5.91 2.25 -9.81
C ALA A 22 -6.80 1.02 -10.01
N ARG A 23 -6.62 0.27 -11.10
CA ARG A 23 -7.34 -1.01 -11.33
C ARG A 23 -6.97 -2.07 -10.31
N LEU A 24 -5.69 -2.19 -9.97
CA LEU A 24 -5.20 -3.12 -8.93
C LEU A 24 -5.86 -2.81 -7.58
N ALA A 25 -5.84 -1.53 -7.16
CA ALA A 25 -6.42 -1.10 -5.89
C ALA A 25 -7.93 -1.38 -5.79
N ARG A 26 -8.69 -1.04 -6.84
CA ARG A 26 -10.15 -1.16 -6.86
C ARG A 26 -10.66 -2.60 -6.93
N ARG A 27 -9.80 -3.57 -7.22
CA ARG A 27 -10.16 -4.99 -7.32
C ARG A 27 -10.39 -5.64 -5.96
N TYR A 28 -9.88 -5.04 -4.89
CA TYR A 28 -9.94 -5.59 -3.54
C TYR A 28 -10.63 -4.63 -2.56
N PRO A 29 -11.32 -5.15 -1.54
CA PRO A 29 -12.01 -4.34 -0.54
C PRO A 29 -11.06 -3.83 0.57
N TYR A 30 -9.82 -3.46 0.21
CA TYR A 30 -8.82 -2.98 1.17
C TYR A 30 -8.74 -1.45 1.15
N PRO A 31 -8.50 -0.79 2.30
CA PRO A 31 -8.19 0.63 2.32
C PRO A 31 -6.90 0.90 1.53
N TYR A 32 -6.89 1.96 0.72
CA TYR A 32 -5.72 2.34 -0.07
C TYR A 32 -5.54 3.85 -0.20
N ARG A 33 -4.30 4.27 -0.44
CA ARG A 33 -3.92 5.61 -0.90
C ARG A 33 -3.17 5.48 -2.22
N LEU A 34 -3.54 6.29 -3.20
CA LEU A 34 -2.82 6.39 -4.47
C LEU A 34 -2.20 7.79 -4.56
N LEU A 35 -0.89 7.85 -4.44
CA LEU A 35 -0.08 9.06 -4.39
C LEU A 35 0.58 9.28 -5.75
N ALA A 36 0.76 10.55 -6.12
CA ALA A 36 1.47 10.94 -7.33
C ALA A 36 2.70 11.78 -6.95
N GLN A 37 3.79 11.59 -7.69
CA GLN A 37 4.95 12.47 -7.67
C GLN A 37 5.13 13.06 -9.08
N PRO A 38 4.53 14.23 -9.35
CA PRO A 38 4.42 14.78 -10.70
C PRO A 38 5.76 15.01 -11.39
N GLU A 39 6.79 15.42 -10.65
CA GLU A 39 8.12 15.76 -11.20
C GLU A 39 8.85 14.56 -11.81
N GLU A 40 8.51 13.34 -11.38
CA GLU A 40 9.13 12.10 -11.85
C GLU A 40 8.16 11.23 -12.68
N GLU A 41 6.94 11.71 -12.91
CA GLU A 41 5.86 10.98 -13.59
C GLU A 41 5.67 9.57 -13.02
N ARG A 42 5.64 9.48 -11.67
CA ARG A 42 5.50 8.21 -10.94
C ARG A 42 4.33 8.26 -9.96
N TYR A 43 3.82 7.08 -9.67
CA TYR A 43 2.71 6.85 -8.75
C TYR A 43 3.11 5.81 -7.70
N LEU A 44 2.59 5.98 -6.49
CA LEU A 44 2.78 5.05 -5.39
C LEU A 44 1.41 4.66 -4.83
N LEU A 45 1.09 3.38 -4.88
CA LEU A 45 -0.07 2.79 -4.25
C LEU A 45 0.34 2.20 -2.90
N GLU A 46 -0.33 2.63 -1.83
CA GLU A 46 -0.23 2.09 -0.47
C GLU A 46 -1.54 1.38 -0.14
N VAL A 47 -1.50 0.08 0.19
CA VAL A 47 -2.70 -0.73 0.50
C VAL A 47 -2.54 -1.39 1.87
N TRP A 48 -3.61 -1.37 2.65
CA TRP A 48 -3.64 -1.74 4.06
C TRP A 48 -4.36 -3.07 4.29
N GLY A 49 -3.87 -3.89 5.23
CA GLY A 49 -4.53 -5.14 5.62
C GLY A 49 -4.49 -6.20 4.52
N VAL A 50 -3.41 -6.22 3.73
CA VAL A 50 -3.34 -7.03 2.50
C VAL A 50 -3.17 -8.53 2.80
N GLY A 51 -3.95 -9.34 2.10
CA GLY A 51 -3.76 -10.79 2.00
C GLY A 51 -2.72 -11.19 0.94
N PRO A 52 -2.34 -12.49 0.87
CA PRO A 52 -1.34 -12.98 -0.08
C PRO A 52 -1.74 -12.78 -1.54
N ASP A 53 -3.04 -12.84 -1.87
CA ASP A 53 -3.54 -12.75 -3.24
C ASP A 53 -3.20 -11.41 -3.90
N LEU A 54 -3.40 -10.30 -3.18
CA LEU A 54 -3.07 -8.97 -3.70
C LEU A 54 -1.56 -8.78 -3.83
N VAL A 55 -0.76 -9.31 -2.89
CA VAL A 55 0.70 -9.25 -2.98
C VAL A 55 1.16 -9.98 -4.25
N GLU A 56 0.66 -11.19 -4.48
CA GLU A 56 1.01 -11.99 -5.64
C GLU A 56 0.58 -11.29 -6.95
N GLU A 57 -0.62 -10.73 -6.99
CA GLU A 57 -1.11 -9.96 -8.15
C GLU A 57 -0.25 -8.72 -8.43
N ALA A 58 0.13 -7.98 -7.39
CA ALA A 58 0.98 -6.80 -7.52
C ALA A 58 2.35 -7.12 -8.13
N THR A 59 2.94 -8.27 -7.78
CA THR A 59 4.23 -8.70 -8.37
C THR A 59 4.16 -9.08 -9.85
N ARG A 60 2.95 -9.28 -10.39
CA ARG A 60 2.73 -9.63 -11.81
C ARG A 60 2.45 -8.42 -12.70
N VAL A 61 2.27 -7.23 -12.12
CA VAL A 61 2.06 -6.02 -12.90
C VAL A 61 3.38 -5.64 -13.57
N GLU A 62 3.37 -5.48 -14.88
CA GLU A 62 4.57 -5.11 -15.63
C GLU A 62 5.02 -3.69 -15.29
N GLY A 63 6.32 -3.49 -15.11
CA GLY A 63 6.90 -2.16 -14.90
C GLY A 63 6.67 -1.56 -13.51
N VAL A 64 6.21 -2.35 -12.53
CA VAL A 64 6.08 -1.91 -11.13
C VAL A 64 7.15 -2.49 -10.23
N ARG A 65 7.36 -1.84 -9.09
CA ARG A 65 8.11 -2.37 -7.95
C ARG A 65 7.17 -2.51 -6.77
N ALA A 66 7.20 -3.66 -6.09
CA ALA A 66 6.30 -3.95 -4.99
C ALA A 66 7.07 -4.37 -3.73
N TRP A 67 6.62 -3.91 -2.57
CA TRP A 67 7.18 -4.26 -1.26
C TRP A 67 6.07 -4.47 -0.24
N THR A 68 6.27 -5.38 0.71
CA THR A 68 5.33 -5.62 1.80
C THR A 68 6.02 -5.44 3.14
N PHE A 69 5.35 -4.78 4.07
CA PHE A 69 5.82 -4.54 5.42
C PHE A 69 4.79 -4.99 6.45
N GLU A 70 5.26 -5.31 7.65
CA GLU A 70 4.41 -5.45 8.83
C GLU A 70 4.20 -4.07 9.45
N LEU A 71 2.94 -3.70 9.69
CA LEU A 71 2.59 -2.48 10.40
C LEU A 71 2.86 -2.69 11.89
N LEU A 72 3.83 -1.94 12.42
CA LEU A 72 4.17 -1.97 13.86
C LEU A 72 3.38 -0.95 14.67
N GLU A 73 3.16 0.25 14.11
CA GLU A 73 2.47 1.36 14.76
C GLU A 73 1.86 2.29 13.69
N GLU A 74 0.67 2.82 13.97
CA GLU A 74 0.08 3.98 13.27
C GLU A 74 -0.43 4.96 14.32
N ALA A 75 0.02 6.22 14.24
CA ALA A 75 -0.46 7.30 15.08
C ALA A 75 -0.41 8.62 14.32
N TRP A 76 -1.24 9.57 14.71
CA TRP A 76 -1.08 10.97 14.30
C TRP A 76 0.04 11.59 15.15
N CYS A 77 1.11 12.03 14.51
CA CYS A 77 2.13 12.85 15.18
C CYS A 77 1.74 14.32 15.03
N GLY A 78 1.13 14.89 16.06
CA GLY A 78 0.87 16.32 16.17
C GLY A 78 1.08 16.77 17.60
N ASP A 79 1.76 17.89 17.79
CA ASP A 79 1.90 18.52 19.10
C ASP A 79 0.51 18.98 19.58
N GLU A 80 0.13 18.62 20.81
CA GLU A 80 -1.06 19.15 21.50
C GLU A 80 -0.90 20.65 21.89
N GLU A 81 -0.34 21.50 21.02
CA GLU A 81 -0.11 22.90 21.35
C GLU A 81 -0.98 23.82 20.47
N GLY A 82 -2.18 24.13 20.98
CA GLY A 82 -3.02 25.20 20.44
C GLY A 82 -4.53 24.96 20.55
N ARG A 83 -5.07 25.07 21.77
CA ARG A 83 -6.48 25.42 21.98
C ARG A 83 -6.58 26.84 22.51
#